data_AF-A0A926I8B9-F1
#
_entry.id   AF-A0A926I8B9-F1
#
_cell.length_a   1.000
_cell.length_b   1.000
_cell.length_c   1.000
_cell.angle_alpha   90.00
_cell.angle_beta   90.00
_cell.angle_gamma   90.00
#
_symmetry.space_group_name_H-M   'P 1'
#
loop_
_entity.id
_entity.type
_entity.pdbx_description
1 polymer ?
#
loop_
_entity_poly.entity_id
_entity_poly.type
_entity_poly.pdbx_seq_one_letter_code
_entity_poly.pdbx_strand_id
1 'polypeptide(L)'
;MKNDITTKTSICKGNLILINSIYSLNTDEDTELILVDENSNILLQRQAAIFLKELMDSINGWNYIVPVSGWRSFEEQTKIWNDTIKKSGPEFTKKFVAAPGHSEHQSGLAIDLGLKQKNIDFICPEFPYTGICQKFRSLAADYGFIQRYPADKENITGISHEPWHFRYVGVPHAKIMKEHDFTLEEYIAFLKQYCKSKTPYTLLSSDRQIQIYYIPSEKETDIQSLINGNFPCVISGNNADGYIITEWRSLYEN
;
A
#
# COMPACT_ATOMS: atom_id res chain seq x y z
N MET A 1 -35.95 -17.21 3.52
CA MET A 1 -35.60 -15.80 3.25
C MET A 1 -34.09 -15.75 3.06
N LYS A 2 -33.61 -15.45 1.84
CA LYS A 2 -32.19 -15.20 1.60
C LYS A 2 -31.90 -13.79 2.11
N ASN A 3 -31.01 -13.68 3.09
CA ASN A 3 -30.45 -12.39 3.47
C ASN A 3 -29.47 -11.97 2.38
N ASP A 4 -29.96 -11.28 1.36
CA ASP A 4 -29.12 -10.58 0.39
C ASP A 4 -28.57 -9.32 1.06
N ILE A 5 -27.52 -9.50 1.87
CA ILE A 5 -26.65 -8.40 2.29
C ILE A 5 -25.88 -8.00 1.04
N THR A 6 -26.35 -6.97 0.33
CA THR A 6 -25.58 -6.36 -0.76
C THR A 6 -24.39 -5.64 -0.13
N THR A 7 -23.23 -6.31 -0.07
CA THR A 7 -21.96 -5.72 0.37
C THR A 7 -21.43 -4.80 -0.74
N LYS A 8 -22.01 -3.61 -0.83
CA LYS A 8 -21.46 -2.52 -1.64
C LYS A 8 -20.02 -2.27 -1.19
N THR A 9 -19.08 -2.48 -2.09
CA THR A 9 -17.67 -2.18 -1.83
C THR A 9 -17.43 -0.72 -2.21
N SER A 10 -16.68 0.03 -1.40
CA SER A 10 -16.32 1.43 -1.72
C SER A 10 -15.06 1.47 -2.57
N ILE A 11 -15.01 2.38 -3.56
CA ILE A 11 -13.81 2.64 -4.38
C ILE A 11 -12.64 3.20 -3.56
N CYS A 12 -12.91 3.69 -2.34
CA CYS A 12 -11.91 4.27 -1.44
C CYS A 12 -11.32 3.24 -0.46
N LYS A 13 -11.55 1.93 -0.67
CA LYS A 13 -11.08 0.84 0.19
C LYS A 13 -10.24 -0.18 -0.54
N GLY A 14 -9.38 -0.87 0.21
CA GLY A 14 -8.55 -1.96 -0.27
C GLY A 14 -7.07 -1.57 -0.42
N ASN A 15 -6.25 -2.56 -0.77
CA ASN A 15 -4.79 -2.42 -0.71
C ASN A 15 -4.21 -1.49 -1.80
N LEU A 16 -4.96 -1.24 -2.87
CA LEU A 16 -4.54 -0.49 -4.07
C LEU A 16 -5.15 0.91 -4.15
N ILE A 17 -5.69 1.44 -3.05
CA ILE A 17 -6.13 2.83 -2.98
C ILE A 17 -4.95 3.77 -3.25
N LEU A 18 -5.07 4.62 -4.26
CA LEU A 18 -4.08 5.64 -4.56
C LEU A 18 -4.37 6.87 -3.68
N ILE A 19 -3.45 7.17 -2.76
CA ILE A 19 -3.52 8.37 -1.93
C ILE A 19 -2.30 9.20 -2.25
N ASN A 20 -2.52 10.44 -2.69
CA ASN A 20 -1.48 11.40 -3.04
C ASN A 20 -2.06 12.83 -3.01
N SER A 21 -1.35 13.83 -3.52
CA SER A 21 -1.80 15.22 -3.53
C SER A 21 -3.09 15.48 -4.32
N ILE A 22 -3.49 14.57 -5.21
CA ILE A 22 -4.71 14.65 -6.02
C ILE A 22 -5.86 13.89 -5.35
N TYR A 23 -5.58 12.67 -4.86
CA TYR A 23 -6.59 11.77 -4.30
C TYR A 23 -6.44 11.69 -2.78
N SER A 24 -7.37 12.32 -2.04
CA SER A 24 -7.46 12.21 -0.59
C SER A 24 -8.00 10.85 -0.16
N LEU A 25 -7.68 10.43 1.06
CA LEU A 25 -8.33 9.31 1.72
C LEU A 25 -9.76 9.71 2.10
N ASN A 26 -10.74 9.04 1.49
CA ASN A 26 -12.16 9.21 1.78
C ASN A 26 -12.76 7.88 2.24
N THR A 27 -12.45 7.44 3.46
CA THR A 27 -13.01 6.20 4.04
C THR A 27 -13.77 6.50 5.33
N ASP A 28 -15.02 6.02 5.38
CA ASP A 28 -15.92 6.15 6.54
C ASP A 28 -15.91 4.90 7.44
N GLU A 29 -15.05 3.91 7.17
CA GLU A 29 -14.98 2.67 7.94
C GLU A 29 -13.68 2.49 8.71
N ASP A 30 -13.83 1.90 9.90
CA ASP A 30 -12.74 1.53 10.79
C ASP A 30 -11.83 0.49 10.11
N THR A 31 -10.58 0.88 9.91
CA THR A 31 -9.52 -0.06 9.50
C THR A 31 -9.13 -0.88 10.72
N GLU A 32 -9.13 -2.21 10.59
CA GLU A 32 -8.64 -3.06 11.66
C GLU A 32 -7.12 -2.94 11.79
N LEU A 33 -6.68 -2.32 12.88
CA LEU A 33 -5.27 -2.03 13.16
C LEU A 33 -4.73 -2.95 14.25
N ILE A 34 -3.51 -3.44 14.05
CA ILE A 34 -2.76 -4.22 15.06
C ILE A 34 -1.32 -3.71 15.17
N LEU A 35 -0.66 -4.04 16.28
CA LEU A 35 0.75 -3.73 16.49
C LEU A 35 1.63 -4.45 15.45
N VAL A 36 2.62 -3.75 14.90
CA VAL A 36 3.61 -4.33 13.98
C VAL A 36 4.64 -5.22 14.69
N ASP A 37 4.94 -4.90 15.94
CA ASP A 37 5.82 -5.63 16.84
C ASP A 37 5.35 -5.42 18.28
N GLU A 38 5.47 -6.46 19.11
CA GLU A 38 5.02 -6.46 20.52
C GLU A 38 5.75 -5.45 21.40
N ASN A 39 6.95 -5.01 21.00
CA ASN A 39 7.74 -4.00 21.72
C ASN A 39 7.57 -2.59 21.15
N SER A 40 6.69 -2.42 20.15
CA SER A 40 6.37 -1.12 19.54
C SER A 40 4.93 -0.72 19.85
N ASN A 41 4.65 0.58 19.79
CA ASN A 41 3.28 1.11 19.80
C ASN A 41 2.79 1.45 18.38
N ILE A 42 3.51 0.96 17.35
CA ILE A 42 3.24 1.30 15.96
C ILE A 42 2.19 0.33 15.41
N LEU A 43 1.12 0.90 14.85
CA LEU A 43 -0.01 0.16 14.30
C LEU A 43 0.08 0.09 12.77
N LEU A 44 -0.41 -0.99 12.18
CA LEU A 44 -0.73 -1.10 10.75
C LEU A 44 -2.03 -1.87 10.57
N GLN A 45 -2.60 -1.78 9.37
CA GLN A 45 -3.70 -2.64 8.95
C GLN A 45 -3.28 -4.11 9.14
N ARG A 46 -4.19 -4.94 9.67
CA ARG A 46 -3.91 -6.33 10.10
C ARG A 46 -3.05 -7.13 9.12
N GLN A 47 -3.41 -7.16 7.84
CA GLN A 47 -2.72 -7.94 6.82
C GLN A 47 -1.31 -7.38 6.53
N ALA A 48 -1.19 -6.06 6.44
CA ALA A 48 0.10 -5.39 6.27
C ALA A 48 1.01 -5.66 7.47
N ALA A 49 0.50 -5.57 8.71
CA ALA A 49 1.25 -5.86 9.92
C ALA A 49 1.76 -7.32 9.95
N ILE A 50 0.91 -8.29 9.60
CA ILE A 50 1.29 -9.72 9.55
C ILE A 50 2.42 -9.94 8.56
N PHE A 51 2.29 -9.45 7.32
CA PHE A 51 3.34 -9.65 6.31
C PHE A 51 4.61 -8.87 6.60
N LEU A 52 4.52 -7.69 7.22
CA LEU A 52 5.70 -6.97 7.70
C LEU A 52 6.43 -7.81 8.75
N LYS A 53 5.71 -8.37 9.72
CA LYS A 53 6.28 -9.24 10.74
C LYS A 53 6.96 -10.46 10.13
N GLU A 54 6.31 -11.15 9.19
CA GLU A 54 6.90 -12.32 8.52
C GLU A 54 8.18 -11.97 7.76
N LEU A 55 8.21 -10.85 7.03
CA LEU A 55 9.41 -10.37 6.36
C LEU A 55 10.52 -10.13 7.39
N MET A 56 10.21 -9.38 8.44
CA MET A 56 11.18 -8.99 9.45
C MET A 56 11.73 -10.20 10.21
N ASP A 57 10.88 -11.17 10.55
CA ASP A 57 11.29 -12.41 11.19
C ASP A 57 12.20 -13.25 10.26
N SER A 58 11.91 -13.29 8.93
CA SER A 58 12.74 -14.02 7.95
C SER A 58 14.19 -13.50 7.84
N ILE A 59 14.43 -12.24 8.23
CA ILE A 59 15.76 -11.62 8.18
C ILE A 59 16.33 -11.26 9.55
N ASN A 60 15.64 -11.63 10.64
CA ASN A 60 15.93 -11.16 12.01
C ASN A 60 16.05 -9.62 12.07
N GLY A 61 15.17 -8.93 11.33
CA GLY A 61 15.25 -7.50 11.03
C GLY A 61 15.06 -6.61 12.25
N TRP A 62 14.20 -7.01 13.21
CA TRP A 62 13.90 -6.23 14.42
C TRP A 62 15.10 -6.00 15.34
N ASN A 63 16.18 -6.77 15.17
CA ASN A 63 17.44 -6.53 15.88
C ASN A 63 18.15 -5.26 15.40
N TYR A 64 17.90 -4.82 14.16
CA TYR A 64 18.66 -3.78 13.47
C TYR A 64 17.81 -2.69 12.83
N ILE A 65 16.51 -2.93 12.64
CA ILE A 65 15.55 -1.99 12.05
C ILE A 65 14.43 -1.81 13.07
N VAL A 66 13.91 -0.58 13.19
CA VAL A 66 12.78 -0.25 14.05
C VAL A 66 11.66 0.39 13.22
N PRO A 67 10.38 0.17 13.60
CA PRO A 67 9.27 0.90 13.03
C PRO A 67 9.26 2.32 13.61
N VAL A 68 9.22 3.33 12.74
CA VAL A 68 9.27 4.76 13.11
C VAL A 68 7.86 5.36 13.12
N SER A 69 7.08 5.11 12.07
CA SER A 69 5.71 5.60 11.95
C SER A 69 4.86 4.65 11.11
N GLY A 70 3.71 4.23 11.63
CA GLY A 70 2.74 3.36 10.93
C GLY A 70 1.45 4.13 10.69
N TRP A 71 0.31 3.60 11.13
CA TRP A 71 -0.95 4.31 11.07
C TRP A 71 -0.88 5.65 11.83
N ARG A 72 -1.43 6.70 11.21
CA ARG A 72 -1.57 8.04 11.79
C ARG A 72 -3.01 8.50 11.66
N SER A 73 -3.58 9.07 12.72
CA SER A 73 -4.88 9.75 12.62
C SER A 73 -4.79 11.02 11.77
N PHE A 74 -5.94 11.56 11.37
CA PHE A 74 -6.00 12.84 10.66
C PHE A 74 -5.41 13.98 11.52
N GLU A 75 -5.68 13.97 12.82
CA GLU A 75 -5.18 14.95 13.79
C GLU A 75 -3.67 14.85 13.96
N GLU A 76 -3.13 13.63 14.03
CA GLU A 76 -1.68 13.40 14.09
C GLU A 76 -1.00 13.91 12.82
N GLN A 77 -1.54 13.61 11.64
CA GLN A 77 -1.03 14.12 10.37
C GLN A 77 -1.07 15.66 10.32
N THR A 78 -2.17 16.26 10.79
CA THR A 78 -2.34 17.71 10.89
C THR A 78 -1.29 18.35 11.80
N LYS A 79 -1.02 17.73 12.95
CA LYS A 79 0.02 18.20 13.87
C LYS A 79 1.41 18.11 13.24
N ILE A 80 1.76 16.97 12.62
CA ILE A 80 3.06 16.77 11.97
C ILE A 80 3.27 17.79 10.85
N TRP A 81 2.27 18.01 10.00
CA TRP A 81 2.31 19.01 8.94
C TRP A 81 2.56 20.42 9.50
N ASN A 82 1.76 20.86 10.47
CA ASN A 82 1.87 22.20 11.04
C ASN A 82 3.19 22.42 11.79
N ASP A 83 3.66 21.42 12.54
CA ASP A 83 4.92 21.50 13.27
C ASP A 83 6.12 21.51 12.32
N THR A 84 6.05 20.77 11.20
CA THR A 84 7.11 20.77 10.17
C THR A 84 7.15 22.08 9.41
N ILE A 85 6.00 22.70 9.10
CA ILE A 85 5.97 24.06 8.52
C ILE A 85 6.69 25.04 9.43
N LYS A 86 6.41 25.00 10.75
CA LYS A 86 7.01 25.91 11.72
C LYS A 86 8.52 25.69 11.86
N LYS A 87 8.99 24.44 11.83
CA LYS A 87 10.39 24.07 12.07
C LYS A 87 11.28 24.17 10.82
N SER A 88 10.77 23.70 9.69
CA SER A 88 11.55 23.47 8.47
C SER A 88 11.04 24.27 7.26
N GLY A 89 9.92 24.98 7.40
CA GLY A 89 9.35 25.81 6.36
C GLY A 89 8.41 25.07 5.38
N PRO A 90 7.61 25.81 4.60
CA PRO A 90 6.59 25.24 3.72
C PRO A 90 7.17 24.44 2.55
N GLU A 91 8.31 24.86 1.99
CA GLU A 91 8.90 24.18 0.83
C GLU A 91 9.47 22.80 1.18
N PHE A 92 10.10 22.67 2.36
CA PHE A 92 10.53 21.36 2.87
C PHE A 92 9.30 20.50 3.19
N THR A 93 8.30 21.06 3.87
CA THR A 93 7.12 20.29 4.30
C THR A 93 6.39 19.68 3.11
N LYS A 94 6.14 20.45 2.05
CA LYS A 94 5.45 19.96 0.85
C LYS A 94 6.20 18.84 0.13
N LYS A 95 7.51 18.70 0.35
CA LYS A 95 8.36 17.69 -0.28
C LYS A 95 8.37 16.34 0.45
N PHE A 96 8.26 16.35 1.78
CA PHE A 96 8.47 15.15 2.63
C PHE A 96 7.29 14.82 3.55
N VAL A 97 6.29 15.69 3.65
CA VAL A 97 5.13 15.46 4.51
C VAL A 97 3.91 15.65 3.65
N ALA A 98 3.11 14.59 3.49
CA ALA A 98 1.83 14.70 2.81
C ALA A 98 0.84 15.59 3.59
N ALA A 99 -0.02 16.32 2.88
CA ALA A 99 -1.05 17.13 3.51
C ALA A 99 -2.04 16.25 4.30
N PRO A 100 -2.69 16.78 5.36
CA PRO A 100 -3.72 16.04 6.07
C PRO A 100 -4.83 15.56 5.13
N GLY A 101 -5.20 14.29 5.22
CA GLY A 101 -6.13 13.62 4.29
C GLY A 101 -5.45 13.05 3.04
N HIS A 102 -4.18 13.39 2.78
CA HIS A 102 -3.43 12.92 1.61
C HIS A 102 -2.22 12.04 1.99
N SER A 103 -2.14 11.63 3.25
CA SER A 103 -1.07 10.77 3.76
C SER A 103 -1.48 9.29 3.71
N GLU A 104 -0.63 8.45 3.12
CA GLU A 104 -0.87 7.00 3.09
C GLU A 104 -0.88 6.38 4.48
N HIS A 105 -0.22 6.98 5.47
CA HIS A 105 -0.25 6.50 6.86
C HIS A 105 -1.67 6.49 7.43
N GLN A 106 -2.55 7.38 6.97
CA GLN A 106 -3.93 7.40 7.44
C GLN A 106 -4.72 6.16 7.02
N SER A 107 -4.27 5.43 6.00
CA SER A 107 -4.85 4.14 5.59
C SER A 107 -4.36 2.95 6.43
N GLY A 108 -3.27 3.11 7.20
CA GLY A 108 -2.61 2.01 7.90
C GLY A 108 -1.87 1.03 6.98
N LEU A 109 -1.73 1.35 5.69
CA LEU A 109 -1.00 0.53 4.71
C LEU A 109 0.46 0.98 4.53
N ALA A 110 0.87 2.09 5.13
CA ALA A 110 2.22 2.63 4.99
C ALA A 110 3.00 2.59 6.31
N ILE A 111 4.30 2.33 6.19
CA ILE A 111 5.24 2.19 7.31
C ILE A 111 6.55 2.90 6.98
N ASP A 112 6.99 3.76 7.90
CA ASP A 112 8.34 4.30 7.95
C ASP A 112 9.21 3.38 8.79
N LEU A 113 10.33 2.94 8.21
CA LEU A 113 11.33 2.11 8.87
C LEU A 113 12.65 2.85 9.00
N GLY A 114 13.33 2.66 10.12
CA GLY A 114 14.65 3.25 10.37
C GLY A 114 15.66 2.21 10.82
N LEU A 115 16.93 2.43 10.50
CA LEU A 115 18.04 1.72 11.13
C LEU A 115 18.02 2.00 12.63
N LYS A 116 18.19 0.96 13.44
CA LYS A 116 18.17 1.04 14.91
C LYS A 116 19.41 1.80 15.39
N GLN A 117 19.18 2.97 15.96
CA GLN A 117 20.22 3.83 16.51
C GLN A 117 19.70 4.66 17.68
N LYS A 118 20.62 5.33 18.39
CA LYS A 118 20.28 6.08 19.61
C LYS A 118 19.31 7.24 19.37
N ASN A 119 19.49 7.94 18.25
CA ASN A 119 18.65 9.07 17.85
C ASN A 119 18.15 8.81 16.43
N ILE A 120 16.84 8.81 16.24
CA ILE A 120 16.20 8.59 14.94
C ILE A 120 15.45 9.85 14.56
N ASP A 121 15.70 10.38 13.37
CA ASP A 121 14.89 11.45 12.81
C ASP A 121 13.50 10.87 12.49
N PHE A 122 12.46 11.51 13.01
CA PHE A 122 11.08 11.05 12.83
C PHE A 122 10.53 11.34 11.43
N ILE A 123 11.00 12.40 10.77
CA ILE A 123 10.53 12.81 9.44
C ILE A 123 11.33 12.10 8.35
N CYS A 124 12.64 12.00 8.52
CA CYS A 124 13.55 11.39 7.55
C CYS A 124 14.45 10.32 8.19
N PRO A 125 13.89 9.21 8.69
CA PRO A 125 14.68 8.17 9.34
C PRO A 125 15.68 7.53 8.37
N GLU A 126 16.87 7.20 8.88
CA GLU A 126 17.92 6.61 8.05
C GLU A 126 17.56 5.17 7.65
N PHE A 127 17.45 4.90 6.35
CA PHE A 127 17.17 3.55 5.82
C PHE A 127 18.01 3.26 4.56
N PRO A 128 19.31 2.94 4.72
CA PRO A 128 20.27 2.94 3.63
C PRO A 128 20.02 1.86 2.57
N TYR A 129 20.64 2.04 1.41
CA TYR A 129 20.70 1.05 0.31
C TYR A 129 21.81 0.00 0.51
N THR A 130 22.13 -0.31 1.76
CA THR A 130 23.14 -1.30 2.14
C THR A 130 22.67 -2.16 3.32
N GLY A 131 23.39 -3.25 3.57
CA GLY A 131 23.20 -4.09 4.76
C GLY A 131 21.78 -4.66 4.91
N ILE A 132 21.28 -4.67 6.15
CA ILE A 132 19.98 -5.24 6.50
C ILE A 132 18.81 -4.46 5.88
N CYS A 133 18.92 -3.14 5.73
CA CYS A 133 17.90 -2.30 5.09
C CYS A 133 17.77 -2.63 3.60
N GLN A 134 18.90 -2.88 2.91
CA GLN A 134 18.85 -3.36 1.53
C GLN A 134 18.31 -4.79 1.43
N LYS A 135 18.63 -5.66 2.40
CA LYS A 135 18.05 -7.00 2.45
C LYS A 135 16.53 -6.93 2.60
N PHE A 136 16.01 -6.10 3.50
CA PHE A 136 14.59 -5.80 3.63
C PHE A 136 14.00 -5.34 2.30
N ARG A 137 14.58 -4.30 1.67
CA ARG A 137 14.10 -3.75 0.40
C ARG A 137 14.07 -4.79 -0.71
N SER A 138 15.05 -5.69 -0.76
CA SER A 138 15.10 -6.76 -1.77
C SER A 138 13.96 -7.77 -1.65
N LEU A 139 13.47 -8.01 -0.43
CA LEU A 139 12.40 -8.96 -0.13
C LEU A 139 11.01 -8.30 -0.01
N ALA A 140 10.94 -6.98 0.15
CA ALA A 140 9.69 -6.23 0.38
C ALA A 140 8.54 -6.66 -0.55
N ALA A 141 8.83 -6.75 -1.86
CA ALA A 141 7.82 -7.11 -2.86
C ALA A 141 7.30 -8.55 -2.71
N ASP A 142 8.09 -9.47 -2.17
CA ASP A 142 7.65 -10.85 -1.89
C ASP A 142 6.61 -10.92 -0.79
N TYR A 143 6.57 -9.91 0.08
CA TYR A 143 5.61 -9.75 1.18
C TYR A 143 4.58 -8.65 0.89
N GLY A 144 4.49 -8.15 -0.34
CA GLY A 144 3.46 -7.19 -0.75
C GLY A 144 3.79 -5.72 -0.47
N PHE A 145 5.05 -5.38 -0.15
CA PHE A 145 5.49 -4.00 0.08
C PHE A 145 6.30 -3.44 -1.10
N ILE A 146 6.14 -2.15 -1.36
CA ILE A 146 6.95 -1.38 -2.31
C ILE A 146 7.66 -0.24 -1.57
N GLN A 147 8.85 0.17 -2.03
CA GLN A 147 9.37 1.49 -1.68
C GLN A 147 8.55 2.51 -2.47
N ARG A 148 7.83 3.38 -1.78
CA ARG A 148 6.73 4.15 -2.40
C ARG A 148 7.20 5.40 -3.15
N TYR A 149 8.29 6.02 -2.71
CA TYR A 149 8.84 7.25 -3.27
C TYR A 149 10.32 7.06 -3.69
N PRO A 150 10.60 6.54 -4.89
CA PRO A 150 11.94 6.44 -5.45
C PRO A 150 12.42 7.79 -6.03
N ALA A 151 13.75 7.99 -6.08
CA ALA A 151 14.37 9.28 -6.39
C ALA A 151 14.12 9.80 -7.83
N ASP A 152 13.89 8.90 -8.78
CA ASP A 152 13.69 9.21 -10.19
C ASP A 152 12.22 9.41 -10.58
N LYS A 153 11.30 9.33 -9.61
CA LYS A 153 9.84 9.43 -9.83
C LYS A 153 9.17 10.55 -9.03
N GLU A 154 9.94 11.53 -8.55
CA GLU A 154 9.40 12.68 -7.79
C GLU A 154 8.39 13.51 -8.60
N ASN A 155 8.59 13.62 -9.92
CA ASN A 155 7.68 14.30 -10.84
C ASN A 155 6.33 13.56 -11.02
N ILE A 156 6.28 12.27 -10.70
CA ILE A 156 5.06 11.45 -10.78
C ILE A 156 4.36 11.41 -9.43
N THR A 157 5.12 11.13 -8.37
CA THR A 157 4.56 10.95 -7.01
C THR A 157 4.25 12.29 -6.32
N GLY A 158 4.94 13.36 -6.70
CA GLY A 158 4.86 14.67 -6.05
C GLY A 158 5.56 14.74 -4.69
N ILE A 159 6.26 13.69 -4.28
CA ILE A 159 7.00 13.56 -3.02
C ILE A 159 8.47 13.31 -3.35
N SER A 160 9.38 13.86 -2.54
CA SER A 160 10.81 13.66 -2.70
C SER A 160 11.22 12.21 -2.42
N HIS A 161 12.44 11.84 -2.76
CA HIS A 161 12.99 10.52 -2.44
C HIS A 161 12.90 10.16 -0.95
N GLU A 162 12.21 9.06 -0.63
CA GLU A 162 12.10 8.52 0.73
C GLU A 162 12.54 7.04 0.77
N PRO A 163 13.81 6.77 1.12
CA PRO A 163 14.32 5.40 1.27
C PRO A 163 13.60 4.55 2.34
N TRP A 164 12.97 5.20 3.31
CA TRP A 164 12.40 4.63 4.52
C TRP A 164 10.91 4.29 4.43
N HIS A 165 10.18 4.91 3.49
CA HIS A 165 8.72 4.82 3.39
C HIS A 165 8.29 3.66 2.49
N PHE A 166 7.62 2.68 3.08
CA PHE A 166 7.12 1.49 2.40
C PHE A 166 5.60 1.41 2.44
N ARG A 167 5.01 1.05 1.30
CA ARG A 167 3.56 0.93 1.11
C ARG A 167 3.18 -0.53 0.86
N TYR A 168 2.24 -1.06 1.62
CA TYR A 168 1.62 -2.35 1.35
C TYR A 168 0.57 -2.23 0.24
N VAL A 169 0.76 -3.02 -0.81
CA VAL A 169 -0.16 -3.18 -1.95
C VAL A 169 -0.58 -4.64 -2.15
N GLY A 170 0.02 -5.57 -1.41
CA GLY A 170 -0.24 -7.00 -1.48
C GLY A 170 0.48 -7.71 -2.64
N VAL A 171 0.49 -9.04 -2.57
CA VAL A 171 0.98 -9.94 -3.63
C VAL A 171 -0.22 -10.33 -4.52
N PRO A 172 -0.08 -10.36 -5.85
CA PRO A 172 1.16 -10.21 -6.63
C PRO A 172 1.52 -8.77 -7.02
N HIS A 173 0.72 -7.77 -6.64
CA HIS A 173 0.88 -6.38 -7.08
C HIS A 173 2.28 -5.82 -6.86
N ALA A 174 2.83 -5.96 -5.64
CA ALA A 174 4.16 -5.46 -5.33
C ALA A 174 5.26 -6.11 -6.19
N LYS A 175 5.11 -7.40 -6.55
CA LYS A 175 6.04 -8.10 -7.43
C LYS A 175 6.01 -7.55 -8.85
N ILE A 176 4.81 -7.35 -9.39
CA ILE A 176 4.62 -6.78 -10.73
C ILE A 176 5.21 -5.36 -10.76
N MET A 177 4.94 -4.55 -9.73
CA MET A 177 5.48 -3.20 -9.64
C MET A 177 7.01 -3.19 -9.58
N LYS A 178 7.62 -4.10 -8.82
CA LYS A 178 9.08 -4.26 -8.75
C LYS A 178 9.67 -4.72 -10.09
N GLU A 179 9.02 -5.65 -10.79
CA GLU A 179 9.48 -6.16 -12.09
C GLU A 179 9.49 -5.08 -13.17
N HIS A 180 8.46 -4.22 -13.18
CA HIS A 180 8.29 -3.17 -14.17
C HIS A 180 8.80 -1.79 -13.73
N ASP A 181 9.36 -1.68 -12.52
CA ASP A 181 9.83 -0.42 -11.94
C ASP A 181 8.74 0.68 -11.90
N PHE A 182 7.55 0.29 -11.44
CA PHE A 182 6.39 1.18 -11.34
C PHE A 182 6.26 1.85 -9.98
N THR A 183 5.89 3.12 -9.97
CA THR A 183 5.20 3.73 -8.83
C THR A 183 3.76 3.23 -8.74
N LEU A 184 3.07 3.51 -7.63
CA LEU A 184 1.66 3.16 -7.50
C LEU A 184 0.81 3.91 -8.55
N GLU A 185 1.12 5.18 -8.85
CA GLU A 185 0.46 5.95 -9.90
C GLU A 185 0.55 5.25 -11.27
N GLU A 186 1.76 4.86 -11.67
CA GLU A 186 2.01 4.17 -12.94
C GLU A 186 1.32 2.80 -12.96
N TYR A 187 1.34 2.08 -11.84
CA TYR A 187 0.73 0.76 -11.74
C TYR A 187 -0.80 0.81 -11.87
N ILE A 188 -1.46 1.78 -11.24
CA ILE A 188 -2.90 1.97 -11.39
C ILE A 188 -3.23 2.32 -12.84
N ALA A 189 -2.47 3.21 -13.49
CA ALA A 189 -2.65 3.53 -14.90
C ALA A 189 -2.42 2.31 -15.82
N PHE A 190 -1.44 1.47 -15.51
CA PHE A 190 -1.17 0.21 -16.20
C PHE A 190 -2.35 -0.77 -16.09
N LEU A 191 -2.87 -1.01 -14.88
CA LEU A 191 -3.96 -1.95 -14.65
C LEU A 191 -5.27 -1.54 -15.34
N LYS A 192 -5.53 -0.24 -15.51
CA LYS A 192 -6.70 0.28 -16.22
C LYS A 192 -6.78 -0.12 -17.69
N GLN A 193 -5.69 -0.62 -18.26
CA GLN A 193 -5.65 -1.14 -19.63
C GLN A 193 -6.28 -2.54 -19.75
N TYR A 194 -6.40 -3.27 -18.64
CA TYR A 194 -6.89 -4.65 -18.58
C TYR A 194 -8.31 -4.70 -18.01
N CYS A 195 -9.33 -4.66 -18.86
CA CYS A 195 -10.73 -4.72 -18.43
C CYS A 195 -11.29 -6.15 -18.49
N LYS A 196 -12.27 -6.47 -17.62
CA LYS A 196 -12.96 -7.78 -17.63
C LYS A 196 -13.54 -8.16 -18.99
N SER A 197 -14.08 -7.20 -19.74
CA SER A 197 -14.67 -7.40 -21.08
C SER A 197 -13.66 -7.59 -22.20
N LYS A 198 -12.36 -7.46 -21.90
CA LYS A 198 -11.24 -7.67 -22.82
C LYS A 198 -10.40 -8.85 -22.33
N THR A 199 -9.13 -8.59 -22.02
CA THR A 199 -8.16 -9.59 -21.57
C THR A 199 -7.63 -9.15 -20.21
N PRO A 200 -7.74 -10.00 -19.16
CA PRO A 200 -7.12 -9.72 -17.87
C PRO A 200 -5.59 -9.85 -17.96
N TYR A 201 -4.87 -9.10 -17.14
CA TYR A 201 -3.45 -9.32 -16.93
C TYR A 201 -3.28 -10.67 -16.23
N THR A 202 -2.54 -11.59 -16.87
CA THR A 202 -2.46 -12.99 -16.44
C THR A 202 -1.05 -13.33 -16.02
N LEU A 203 -0.90 -13.83 -14.80
CA LEU A 203 0.33 -14.45 -14.30
C LEU A 203 0.14 -15.96 -14.21
N LEU A 204 1.18 -16.69 -14.62
CA LEU A 204 1.23 -18.15 -14.52
C LEU A 204 2.27 -18.55 -13.48
N SER A 205 1.83 -19.32 -12.50
CA SER A 205 2.66 -20.12 -11.59
C SER A 205 2.47 -21.60 -11.93
N SER A 206 3.36 -22.46 -11.45
CA SER A 206 3.40 -23.90 -11.73
C SER A 206 2.04 -24.61 -11.60
N ASP A 207 1.21 -24.19 -10.64
CA ASP A 207 -0.08 -24.79 -10.28
C ASP A 207 -1.27 -23.82 -10.31
N ARG A 208 -1.01 -22.52 -10.51
CA ARG A 208 -2.01 -21.45 -10.35
C ARG A 208 -1.92 -20.42 -11.44
N GLN A 209 -3.08 -19.92 -11.84
CA GLN A 209 -3.20 -18.74 -12.68
C GLN A 209 -3.73 -17.59 -11.82
N ILE A 210 -3.08 -16.44 -11.87
CA ILE A 210 -3.61 -15.21 -11.25
C ILE A 210 -4.09 -14.30 -12.38
N GLN A 211 -5.33 -13.83 -12.28
CA GLN A 211 -5.89 -12.84 -13.20
C GLN A 211 -6.15 -11.54 -12.47
N ILE A 212 -5.69 -10.43 -13.08
CA ILE A 212 -5.89 -9.09 -12.57
C ILE A 212 -6.60 -8.27 -13.64
N TYR A 213 -7.68 -7.60 -13.26
CA TYR A 213 -8.40 -6.73 -14.17
C TYR A 213 -9.11 -5.59 -13.45
N TYR A 214 -9.33 -4.53 -14.21
CA TYR A 214 -9.99 -3.32 -13.80
C TYR A 214 -11.47 -3.33 -14.19
N ILE A 215 -12.31 -2.83 -13.28
CA ILE A 215 -13.73 -2.54 -13.52
C ILE A 215 -13.95 -1.04 -13.26
N PRO A 216 -14.26 -0.24 -14.29
CA PRO A 216 -14.61 1.16 -14.09
C PRO A 216 -15.93 1.27 -13.33
N SER A 217 -15.98 2.13 -12.31
CA SER A 217 -17.20 2.50 -11.64
C SER A 217 -17.03 3.79 -10.84
N GLU A 218 -17.94 4.73 -11.05
CA GLU A 218 -17.96 6.03 -10.34
C GLU A 218 -18.75 5.98 -9.02
N LYS A 219 -19.35 4.83 -8.67
CA LYS A 219 -20.20 4.68 -7.48
C LYS A 219 -19.97 3.36 -6.76
N GLU A 220 -20.35 3.33 -5.49
CA GLU A 220 -20.52 2.06 -4.77
C GLU A 220 -21.37 1.10 -5.59
N THR A 221 -20.77 -0.05 -5.91
CA THR A 221 -21.36 -1.05 -6.79
C THR A 221 -21.32 -2.39 -6.07
N ASP A 222 -22.31 -3.23 -6.33
CA ASP A 222 -22.22 -4.66 -6.00
C ASP A 222 -21.21 -5.32 -6.96
N ILE A 223 -19.92 -5.11 -6.68
CA ILE A 223 -18.83 -5.68 -7.46
C ILE A 223 -18.84 -7.20 -7.38
N GLN A 224 -19.36 -7.77 -6.30
CA GLN A 224 -19.44 -9.22 -6.13
C GLN A 224 -20.37 -9.85 -7.17
N SER A 225 -21.48 -9.20 -7.50
CA SER A 225 -22.34 -9.60 -8.63
C SER A 225 -21.67 -9.48 -10.00
N LEU A 226 -20.63 -8.65 -10.12
CA LEU A 226 -19.86 -8.42 -11.34
C LEU A 226 -18.62 -9.32 -11.44
N ILE A 227 -18.37 -10.20 -10.48
CA ILE A 227 -17.30 -11.20 -10.52
C ILE A 227 -17.94 -12.53 -10.93
N ASN A 228 -17.49 -13.10 -12.05
CA ASN A 228 -18.04 -14.36 -12.54
C ASN A 228 -17.13 -15.51 -12.07
N GLY A 229 -17.55 -16.24 -11.05
CA GLY A 229 -16.85 -17.46 -10.63
C GLY A 229 -16.87 -17.67 -9.12
N ASN A 230 -16.45 -18.86 -8.71
CA ASN A 230 -16.31 -19.25 -7.29
C ASN A 230 -14.83 -19.22 -6.86
N PHE A 231 -13.99 -18.48 -7.59
CA PHE A 231 -12.56 -18.40 -7.31
C PHE A 231 -12.28 -17.45 -6.15
N PRO A 232 -11.29 -17.77 -5.29
CA PRO A 232 -10.78 -16.80 -4.32
C PRO A 232 -10.37 -15.52 -5.03
N CYS A 233 -10.84 -14.38 -4.52
CA CYS A 233 -10.50 -13.07 -5.07
C CYS A 233 -10.33 -12.02 -3.98
N VAL A 234 -9.58 -10.98 -4.32
CA VAL A 234 -9.43 -9.75 -3.55
C VAL A 234 -9.92 -8.61 -4.43
N ILE A 235 -10.75 -7.75 -3.84
CA ILE A 235 -11.30 -6.56 -4.47
C ILE A 235 -10.66 -5.36 -3.80
N SER A 236 -10.08 -4.46 -4.58
CA SER A 236 -9.62 -3.17 -4.10
C SER A 236 -10.20 -2.09 -4.98
N GLY A 237 -10.77 -1.05 -4.39
CA GLY A 237 -10.89 0.22 -5.06
C GLY A 237 -9.52 0.83 -5.38
N ASN A 238 -9.48 1.74 -6.35
CA ASN A 238 -8.28 2.51 -6.70
C ASN A 238 -8.26 3.94 -6.13
N ASN A 239 -9.28 4.31 -5.34
CA ASN A 239 -9.52 5.65 -4.78
C ASN A 239 -9.80 6.76 -5.82
N ALA A 240 -10.13 6.38 -7.06
CA ALA A 240 -10.37 7.33 -8.13
C ALA A 240 -11.67 7.02 -8.90
N ASP A 241 -11.69 5.90 -9.63
CA ASP A 241 -12.69 5.67 -10.67
C ASP A 241 -13.02 4.20 -10.95
N GLY A 242 -12.60 3.29 -10.08
CA GLY A 242 -13.03 1.91 -10.18
C GLY A 242 -12.37 0.94 -9.21
N TYR A 243 -12.45 -0.33 -9.57
CA TYR A 243 -11.99 -1.46 -8.78
C TYR A 243 -10.97 -2.28 -9.56
N ILE A 244 -10.01 -2.83 -8.83
CA ILE A 244 -9.03 -3.80 -9.28
C ILE A 244 -9.41 -5.11 -8.62
N ILE A 245 -9.63 -6.12 -9.45
CA ILE A 245 -9.95 -7.47 -9.03
C ILE A 245 -8.72 -8.34 -9.25
N THR A 246 -8.33 -9.09 -8.22
CA THR A 246 -7.28 -10.10 -8.29
C THR A 246 -7.92 -11.44 -7.98
N GLU A 247 -7.90 -12.36 -8.94
CA GLU A 247 -8.49 -13.69 -8.83
C GLU A 247 -7.41 -14.77 -8.90
N TRP A 248 -7.50 -15.78 -8.03
CA TRP A 248 -6.64 -16.95 -8.05
C TRP A 248 -7.41 -18.16 -8.58
N ARG A 249 -6.99 -18.65 -9.74
CA ARG A 249 -7.60 -19.78 -10.43
C ARG A 249 -6.71 -21.01 -10.35
N SER A 250 -7.29 -22.15 -10.00
CA SER A 250 -6.62 -23.45 -10.13
C SER A 250 -6.51 -23.80 -11.61
N LEU A 251 -5.33 -24.26 -12.04
CA LEU A 251 -5.15 -24.77 -13.41
C LEU A 251 -5.74 -26.18 -13.59
N TYR A 252 -6.18 -26.84 -12.50
CA TYR A 252 -6.59 -28.25 -12.49
C TYR A 252 -8.04 -28.50 -12.07
N GLU A 253 -8.90 -27.49 -12.01
CA GLU A 253 -10.34 -27.69 -11.74
C GLU A 253 -11.14 -27.69 -13.05
N ASN A 254 -11.50 -28.90 -13.50
CA ASN A 254 -12.67 -29.22 -14.32
C ASN A 254 -13.63 -30.06 -13.47
#